data_AF-A0A1G8GSC2-F1
#
_entry.id   AF-A0A1G8GSC2-F1
#
_cell.length_a   1.000
_cell.length_b   1.000
_cell.length_c   1.000
_cell.angle_alpha   90.00
_cell.angle_beta   90.00
_cell.angle_gamma   90.00
#
_symmetry.space_group_name_H-M   'P 1'
#
loop_
_entity.id
_entity.type
_entity.pdbx_description
1 polymer ?
#
loop_
_entity_poly.entity_id
_entity_poly.type
_entity_poly.pdbx_seq_one_letter_code
_entity_poly.pdbx_strand_id
1 'polypeptide(L)'
;MEGLAMTKLQLPDAERQCVQLAGLIRPQLTPETLLVGIHTGGAWVARRLAEILKLEGRIGLLDISFYRDDFGKRGLHPQVKPTSLPLDIDGRPLILVDDVLFTGRTTRAAINELFDYGRPSSIRLAVLADRGAREIPVQADFCPWTPSLDEHQELVLTLSKDGRLCWRVETEALETSPSGVSIDAMRRQARACALEVFS
;
A
#
# COMPACT_ATOMS: atom_id res chain seq x y z
N MET A 1 -21.48 13.13 -31.00
CA MET A 1 -20.61 14.01 -30.17
C MET A 1 -21.33 14.26 -28.87
N GLU A 2 -21.11 13.42 -27.87
CA GLU A 2 -21.41 13.75 -26.48
C GLU A 2 -20.12 13.49 -25.72
N GLY A 3 -19.47 14.58 -25.30
CA GLY A 3 -18.31 14.51 -24.44
C GLY A 3 -18.77 13.89 -23.13
N LEU A 4 -18.26 12.70 -22.83
CA LEU A 4 -18.40 12.09 -21.51
C LEU A 4 -17.73 13.05 -20.52
N ALA A 5 -18.54 13.83 -19.80
CA ALA A 5 -18.05 14.68 -18.74
C ALA A 5 -17.38 13.76 -17.71
N MET A 6 -16.03 13.72 -17.73
CA MET A 6 -15.27 13.02 -16.70
C MET A 6 -15.66 13.65 -15.37
N THR A 7 -16.46 12.90 -14.61
CA THR A 7 -16.95 13.35 -13.32
C THR A 7 -15.72 13.48 -12.44
N LYS A 8 -15.39 14.71 -12.05
CA LYS A 8 -14.22 15.01 -11.21
C LYS A 8 -14.31 14.13 -9.96
N LEU A 9 -13.34 13.23 -9.77
CA LEU A 9 -13.31 12.34 -8.62
C LEU A 9 -13.36 13.17 -7.34
N GLN A 10 -14.42 12.96 -6.54
CA GLN A 10 -14.52 13.58 -5.23
C GLN A 10 -13.73 12.73 -4.24
N LEU A 11 -12.63 13.31 -3.74
CA LEU A 11 -11.79 12.65 -2.75
C LEU A 11 -12.47 12.65 -1.37
N PRO A 12 -12.53 11.51 -0.68
CA PRO A 12 -13.03 11.43 0.69
C PRO A 12 -12.06 12.09 1.68
N ASP A 13 -12.56 12.40 2.88
CA ASP A 13 -11.72 12.77 4.02
C ASP A 13 -11.02 11.51 4.55
N ALA A 14 -9.70 11.44 4.41
CA ALA A 14 -8.92 10.27 4.80
C ALA A 14 -9.00 9.98 6.31
N GLU A 15 -9.14 11.00 7.17
CA GLU A 15 -9.30 10.80 8.62
C GLU A 15 -10.64 10.12 8.93
N ARG A 16 -11.71 10.52 8.23
CA ARG A 16 -13.01 9.84 8.36
C ARG A 16 -12.95 8.40 7.85
N GLN A 17 -12.18 8.15 6.80
CA GLN A 17 -11.98 6.77 6.32
C GLN A 17 -11.20 5.92 7.33
N CYS A 18 -10.22 6.47 8.06
CA CYS A 18 -9.58 5.74 9.16
C CYS A 18 -10.60 5.33 10.24
N VAL A 19 -11.55 6.20 10.58
CA VAL A 19 -12.64 5.88 11.52
C VAL A 19 -13.56 4.78 10.96
N GLN A 20 -13.92 4.85 9.67
CA GLN A 20 -14.73 3.83 9.01
C GLN A 20 -14.00 2.48 8.97
N LEU A 21 -12.73 2.47 8.57
CA LEU A 21 -11.89 1.27 8.51
C LEU A 21 -11.72 0.65 9.90
N ALA A 22 -11.51 1.46 10.94
CA ALA A 22 -11.51 0.99 12.32
C ALA A 22 -12.86 0.36 12.72
N GLY A 23 -13.98 0.91 12.26
CA GLY A 23 -15.31 0.33 12.44
C GLY A 23 -15.46 -1.06 11.81
N LEU A 24 -14.87 -1.28 10.63
CA LEU A 24 -14.86 -2.59 9.95
C LEU A 24 -13.96 -3.61 10.65
N ILE A 25 -12.81 -3.16 11.16
CA ILE A 25 -11.83 -4.03 11.83
C ILE A 25 -12.29 -4.45 13.23
N ARG A 26 -12.90 -3.53 14.00
CA ARG A 26 -13.20 -3.69 15.43
C ARG A 26 -13.94 -5.00 15.79
N PRO A 27 -14.97 -5.46 15.06
CA PRO A 27 -15.68 -6.70 15.37
C PRO A 27 -14.81 -7.95 15.24
N GLN A 28 -13.70 -7.85 14.50
CA GLN A 28 -12.84 -8.98 14.17
C GLN A 28 -11.48 -8.93 14.89
N LEU A 29 -11.33 -8.04 15.88
CA LEU A 29 -10.14 -7.95 16.71
C LEU A 29 -10.16 -9.02 17.79
N THR A 30 -8.99 -9.60 18.02
CA THR A 30 -8.69 -10.43 19.20
C THR A 30 -7.68 -9.71 20.09
N PRO A 31 -7.54 -10.12 21.37
CA PRO A 31 -6.52 -9.55 22.26
C PRO A 31 -5.09 -9.61 21.69
N GLU A 32 -4.80 -10.64 20.91
CA GLU A 32 -3.47 -10.88 20.31
C GLU A 32 -3.30 -10.26 18.92
N THR A 33 -4.31 -9.55 18.39
CA THR A 33 -4.22 -8.97 17.05
C THR A 33 -3.15 -7.88 17.00
N LEU A 34 -2.25 -7.99 16.02
CA LEU A 34 -1.24 -6.98 15.72
C LEU A 34 -1.57 -6.28 14.39
N LEU A 35 -1.43 -4.95 14.38
CA LEU A 35 -1.46 -4.18 13.14
C LEU A 35 -0.05 -4.10 12.57
N VAL A 36 0.12 -4.30 11.28
CA VAL A 36 1.40 -4.17 10.59
C VAL A 36 1.25 -3.18 9.44
N GLY A 37 1.78 -1.97 9.61
CA GLY A 37 1.74 -0.94 8.57
C GLY A 37 2.85 -1.11 7.54
N ILE A 38 2.51 -1.14 6.26
CA ILE A 38 3.48 -1.19 5.17
C ILE A 38 3.92 0.24 4.82
N HIS A 39 5.22 0.48 4.73
CA HIS A 39 5.72 1.82 4.41
C HIS A 39 5.39 2.26 2.97
N THR A 40 5.11 3.54 2.73
CA THR A 40 5.04 4.67 3.68
C THR A 40 3.63 5.00 4.15
N GLY A 41 2.63 5.02 3.25
CA GLY A 41 1.24 5.41 3.55
C GLY A 41 0.56 4.49 4.57
N GLY A 42 0.70 3.17 4.40
CA GLY A 42 0.17 2.17 5.33
C GLY A 42 0.65 2.33 6.77
N ALA A 43 1.90 2.77 6.98
CA ALA A 43 2.43 3.08 8.31
C ALA A 43 1.67 4.23 9.00
N TRP A 44 1.27 5.27 8.27
CA TRP A 44 0.47 6.35 8.84
C TRP A 44 -0.94 5.90 9.19
N VAL A 45 -1.55 5.11 8.30
CA VAL A 45 -2.88 4.53 8.53
C VAL A 45 -2.86 3.60 9.75
N ALA A 46 -1.85 2.74 9.88
CA ALA A 46 -1.72 1.82 11.01
C ALA A 46 -1.63 2.56 12.35
N ARG A 47 -0.90 3.68 12.40
CA ARG A 47 -0.81 4.53 13.60
C ARG A 47 -2.17 5.14 13.96
N ARG A 48 -2.89 5.72 12.99
CA ARG A 48 -4.24 6.26 13.20
C ARG A 48 -5.22 5.18 13.68
N LEU A 49 -5.18 4.00 13.05
CA LEU A 49 -6.01 2.87 13.44
C LEU A 49 -5.71 2.43 14.88
N ALA A 50 -4.45 2.36 15.28
CA ALA A 50 -4.09 1.98 16.64
C ALA A 50 -4.58 2.96 17.69
N GLU A 51 -4.52 4.28 17.42
CA GLU A 51 -5.11 5.31 18.28
C GLU A 51 -6.63 5.13 18.42
N ILE A 52 -7.34 4.88 17.30
CA ILE A 52 -8.81 4.73 17.29
C ILE A 52 -9.26 3.41 17.95
N LEU A 53 -8.50 2.33 17.73
CA LEU A 53 -8.79 0.98 18.20
C LEU A 53 -8.23 0.68 19.59
N LYS A 54 -7.43 1.59 20.18
CA LYS A 54 -6.73 1.43 21.46
C LYS A 54 -5.79 0.20 21.44
N LEU A 55 -4.99 0.13 20.38
CA LEU A 55 -4.00 -0.91 20.14
C LEU A 55 -2.56 -0.38 20.33
N GLU A 56 -2.37 0.62 21.20
CA GLU A 56 -1.06 1.19 21.47
C GLU A 56 -0.07 0.08 21.90
N GLY A 57 1.11 0.05 21.28
CA GLY A 57 2.12 -0.99 21.51
C GLY A 57 1.91 -2.31 20.75
N ARG A 58 0.81 -2.46 20.00
CA ARG A 58 0.52 -3.62 19.13
C ARG A 58 0.60 -3.28 17.65
N ILE A 59 1.58 -2.45 17.29
CA ILE A 59 1.85 -2.01 15.92
C ILE A 59 3.26 -2.45 15.52
N GLY A 60 3.35 -3.13 14.39
CA GLY A 60 4.58 -3.32 13.64
C GLY A 60 4.63 -2.42 12.41
N LEU A 61 5.83 -2.03 11.98
CA LEU A 61 6.04 -1.29 10.74
C LEU A 61 7.02 -2.07 9.85
N LEU A 62 6.65 -2.24 8.58
CA LEU A 62 7.39 -3.03 7.60
C LEU A 62 7.88 -2.12 6.47
N ASP A 63 9.20 -2.11 6.23
CA ASP A 63 9.81 -1.35 5.13
C ASP A 63 10.30 -2.28 4.01
N ILE A 64 9.36 -2.66 3.13
CA ILE A 64 9.63 -3.51 1.97
C ILE A 64 10.37 -2.78 0.83
N SER A 65 10.76 -1.50 1.01
CA SER A 65 11.44 -0.70 -0.03
C SER A 65 12.77 -1.32 -0.45
N PHE A 66 13.39 -2.10 0.43
CA PHE A 66 14.71 -2.70 0.21
C PHE A 66 14.65 -4.08 -0.46
N TYR A 67 13.50 -4.74 -0.51
CA TYR A 67 13.36 -6.10 -1.06
C TYR A 67 13.10 -6.12 -2.58
N ARG A 68 13.51 -5.05 -3.29
CA ARG A 68 13.53 -5.00 -4.76
C ARG A 68 14.96 -5.21 -5.28
N ASP A 69 15.15 -6.37 -5.90
CA ASP A 69 16.01 -6.68 -7.05
C ASP A 69 17.55 -6.51 -7.01
N ASP A 70 18.20 -6.06 -5.93
CA ASP A 70 19.67 -5.91 -5.91
C ASP A 70 20.48 -7.07 -5.26
N PHE A 71 19.90 -8.27 -5.14
CA PHE A 71 20.68 -9.48 -4.82
C PHE A 71 21.42 -9.98 -6.08
N GLY A 72 22.37 -9.20 -6.59
CA GLY A 72 23.17 -9.65 -7.72
C GLY A 72 24.46 -8.89 -7.98
N LYS A 73 24.50 -7.57 -7.87
CA LYS A 73 25.70 -6.82 -8.28
C LYS A 73 25.93 -5.58 -7.44
N ARG A 74 26.91 -5.74 -6.53
CA ARG A 74 27.72 -4.73 -5.80
C ARG A 74 27.46 -4.80 -4.31
N GLY A 75 28.48 -5.27 -3.61
CA GLY A 75 28.56 -5.14 -2.15
C GLY A 75 28.43 -3.69 -1.76
N LEU A 76 27.26 -3.33 -1.23
CA LEU A 76 27.02 -2.13 -0.47
C LEU A 76 26.14 -2.56 0.69
N HIS A 77 26.63 -2.34 1.91
CA HIS A 77 25.89 -2.59 3.13
C HIS A 77 24.54 -1.87 3.07
N PRO A 78 23.43 -2.61 3.10
CA PRO A 78 22.10 -2.02 3.21
C PRO A 78 22.05 -1.19 4.48
N GLN A 79 21.78 0.11 4.37
CA GLN A 79 21.13 0.81 5.47
C GLN A 79 19.67 0.34 5.48
N VAL A 80 19.44 -0.89 5.95
CA VAL A 80 18.10 -1.40 6.27
C VAL A 80 17.55 -0.43 7.30
N LYS A 81 16.48 0.31 6.96
CA LYS A 81 15.69 0.92 8.01
C LYS A 81 15.04 -0.24 8.75
N PRO A 82 15.27 -0.40 10.06
CA PRO A 82 14.83 -1.59 10.75
C PRO A 82 13.29 -1.67 10.68
N THR A 83 12.80 -2.70 10.00
CA THR A 83 11.44 -3.22 10.19
C THR A 83 11.25 -3.36 11.70
N SER A 84 10.32 -2.59 12.25
CA SER A 84 10.05 -2.53 13.68
C SER A 84 8.81 -3.33 13.94
N LEU A 85 8.95 -4.66 13.97
CA LEU A 85 7.92 -5.57 14.42
C LEU A 85 8.14 -5.88 15.90
N PRO A 86 7.07 -6.06 16.71
CA PRO A 86 7.20 -6.78 17.96
C PRO A 86 7.87 -8.13 17.65
N LEU A 87 8.92 -8.49 18.39
CA LEU A 87 9.76 -9.68 18.11
C LEU A 87 9.03 -11.03 18.20
N ASP A 88 7.72 -11.03 18.45
CA ASP A 88 6.88 -12.22 18.52
C ASP A 88 5.61 -12.00 17.70
N ILE A 89 5.60 -12.53 16.47
CA ILE A 89 4.41 -12.63 15.62
C ILE A 89 3.88 -14.06 15.53
N ASP A 90 4.53 -15.03 16.19
CA ASP A 90 4.22 -16.45 16.07
C ASP A 90 2.84 -16.75 16.63
N GLY A 91 2.02 -17.44 15.84
CA GLY A 91 0.65 -17.79 16.20
C GLY A 91 -0.31 -16.60 16.34
N ARG A 92 0.14 -15.35 16.11
CA ARG A 92 -0.70 -14.16 16.27
C ARG A 92 -1.50 -13.86 15.00
N PRO A 93 -2.74 -13.37 15.11
CA PRO A 93 -3.47 -12.83 13.98
C PRO A 93 -2.91 -11.46 13.60
N LEU A 94 -2.54 -11.29 12.33
CA LEU A 94 -2.03 -10.03 11.80
C LEU A 94 -3.07 -9.35 10.91
N ILE A 95 -3.09 -8.02 10.96
CA ILE A 95 -3.74 -7.18 9.95
C ILE A 95 -2.67 -6.32 9.31
N LEU A 96 -2.31 -6.66 8.07
CA LEU A 96 -1.53 -5.80 7.19
C LEU A 96 -2.35 -4.55 6.88
N VAL A 97 -1.72 -3.39 6.97
CA VAL A 97 -2.35 -2.10 6.71
C VAL A 97 -1.58 -1.38 5.61
N ASP A 98 -2.30 -1.04 4.54
CA ASP A 98 -1.80 -0.22 3.44
C ASP A 98 -2.73 0.97 3.20
N ASP A 99 -2.29 1.97 2.44
CA ASP A 99 -3.17 3.06 2.03
C ASP A 99 -4.04 2.67 0.81
N VAL A 100 -3.42 2.11 -0.23
CA VAL A 100 -4.07 1.75 -1.49
C VAL A 100 -3.72 0.33 -1.93
N LEU A 101 -4.75 -0.52 -2.11
CA LEU A 101 -4.59 -1.79 -2.80
C LEU A 101 -4.71 -1.60 -4.32
N PHE A 102 -3.62 -1.86 -5.04
CA PHE A 102 -3.55 -1.82 -6.50
C PHE A 102 -3.28 -3.20 -7.11
N THR A 103 -2.10 -3.44 -7.69
CA THR A 103 -1.76 -4.71 -8.36
C THR A 103 -1.58 -5.90 -7.41
N GLY A 104 -1.34 -5.63 -6.12
CA GLY A 104 -1.12 -6.62 -5.06
C GLY A 104 0.35 -6.97 -4.80
N ARG A 105 1.30 -6.41 -5.56
CA ARG A 105 2.74 -6.71 -5.41
C ARG A 105 3.32 -6.30 -4.06
N THR A 106 2.91 -5.14 -3.56
CA THR A 106 3.26 -4.63 -2.22
C THR A 106 2.81 -5.61 -1.14
N THR A 107 1.55 -6.06 -1.18
CA THR A 107 1.02 -7.04 -0.22
C THR A 107 1.77 -8.37 -0.30
N ARG A 108 2.05 -8.88 -1.50
CA ARG A 108 2.85 -10.12 -1.67
C ARG A 108 4.23 -9.97 -1.03
N ALA A 109 4.92 -8.88 -1.28
CA ALA A 109 6.23 -8.61 -0.69
C ALA A 109 6.16 -8.54 0.84
N ALA A 110 5.15 -7.85 1.37
CA ALA A 110 4.95 -7.75 2.82
C ALA A 110 4.68 -9.11 3.48
N ILE A 111 3.85 -9.96 2.86
CA ILE A 111 3.60 -11.33 3.35
C ILE A 111 4.89 -12.14 3.36
N ASN A 112 5.68 -12.07 2.28
CA ASN A 112 6.96 -12.79 2.21
C ASN A 112 7.92 -12.35 3.30
N GLU A 113 8.09 -11.04 3.49
CA GLU A 113 8.99 -10.48 4.52
C GLU A 113 8.51 -10.85 5.92
N LEU A 114 7.19 -10.84 6.20
CA LEU A 114 6.65 -11.28 7.49
C LEU A 114 7.06 -12.71 7.86
N PHE A 115 7.17 -13.61 6.88
CA PHE A 115 7.59 -14.99 7.13
C PHE A 115 9.07 -15.12 7.51
N ASP A 116 9.89 -14.08 7.34
CA ASP A 116 11.26 -14.06 7.88
C ASP A 116 11.26 -13.78 9.39
N TYR A 117 10.18 -13.21 9.94
CA TYR A 117 10.04 -12.86 11.35
C TYR A 117 9.23 -13.86 12.18
N GLY A 118 8.45 -14.74 11.55
CA GLY A 118 7.66 -15.74 12.26
C GLY A 118 6.56 -16.38 11.43
N ARG A 119 5.62 -17.06 12.10
CA ARG A 119 4.51 -17.81 11.55
C ARG A 119 3.20 -17.34 12.18
N PRO A 120 2.57 -16.28 11.63
CA PRO A 120 1.29 -15.80 12.14
C PRO A 120 0.18 -16.83 11.94
N SER A 121 -0.84 -16.82 12.80
CA SER A 121 -1.99 -17.73 12.67
C SER A 121 -2.95 -17.34 11.55
N SER A 122 -2.98 -16.05 11.21
CA SER A 122 -3.71 -15.51 10.06
C SER A 122 -3.10 -14.17 9.64
N ILE A 123 -3.24 -13.85 8.35
CA ILE A 123 -2.90 -12.54 7.81
C ILE A 123 -4.13 -12.02 7.07
N ARG A 124 -4.60 -10.85 7.47
CA ARG A 124 -5.68 -10.12 6.79
C ARG A 124 -5.17 -8.78 6.27
N LEU A 125 -5.84 -8.21 5.30
CA LEU A 125 -5.46 -6.94 4.67
C LEU A 125 -6.53 -5.87 4.89
N ALA A 126 -6.11 -4.73 5.43
CA ALA A 126 -6.89 -3.51 5.59
C ALA A 126 -6.29 -2.40 4.72
N VAL A 127 -7.11 -1.77 3.89
CA VAL A 127 -6.70 -0.62 3.07
C VAL A 127 -7.72 0.50 3.15
N LEU A 128 -7.30 1.75 2.96
CA LEU A 128 -8.23 2.87 2.86
C LEU A 128 -8.92 2.90 1.49
N ALA A 129 -8.21 2.52 0.43
CA ALA A 129 -8.73 2.50 -0.93
C ALA A 129 -8.38 1.19 -1.66
N ASP A 130 -9.30 0.69 -2.46
CA ASP A 130 -9.06 -0.40 -3.40
C ASP A 130 -9.39 0.06 -4.82
N ARG A 131 -8.35 0.22 -5.65
CA ARG A 131 -8.48 0.72 -7.03
C ARG A 131 -8.60 -0.40 -8.08
N GLY A 132 -8.73 -1.66 -7.67
CA GLY A 132 -8.83 -2.80 -8.58
C GLY A 132 -7.53 -3.11 -9.35
N ALA A 133 -7.68 -3.65 -10.58
CA ALA A 133 -6.58 -4.00 -11.50
C ALA A 133 -5.51 -4.92 -10.89
N ARG A 134 -5.97 -6.01 -10.26
CA ARG A 134 -5.12 -7.04 -9.66
C ARG A 134 -4.28 -7.76 -10.71
N GLU A 135 -3.01 -7.94 -10.39
CA GLU A 135 -2.09 -8.85 -11.09
C GLU A 135 -1.81 -10.11 -10.27
N ILE A 136 -2.14 -10.05 -8.97
CA ILE A 136 -1.97 -11.13 -7.98
C ILE A 136 -3.34 -11.38 -7.34
N PRO A 137 -3.72 -12.64 -7.05
CA PRO A 137 -5.03 -12.97 -6.45
C PRO A 137 -5.09 -12.59 -4.97
N VAL A 138 -5.10 -11.29 -4.68
CA VAL A 138 -5.21 -10.72 -3.33
C VAL A 138 -6.36 -9.74 -3.26
N GLN A 139 -7.13 -9.79 -2.17
CA GLN A 139 -8.17 -8.80 -1.86
C GLN A 139 -7.94 -8.23 -0.47
N ALA A 140 -8.49 -7.04 -0.23
CA ALA A 140 -8.60 -6.51 1.12
C ALA A 140 -9.78 -7.18 1.84
N ASP A 141 -9.58 -7.56 3.09
CA ASP A 141 -10.64 -7.97 4.01
C ASP A 141 -11.44 -6.76 4.50
N PHE A 142 -10.77 -5.60 4.58
CA PHE A 142 -11.35 -4.35 5.04
C PHE A 142 -11.01 -3.21 4.08
N CYS A 143 -12.04 -2.62 3.47
CA CYS A 143 -11.88 -1.49 2.56
C CYS A 143 -13.13 -0.60 2.63
N PRO A 144 -13.02 0.68 3.04
CA PRO A 144 -14.16 1.58 3.10
C PRO A 144 -14.45 2.25 1.74
N TRP A 145 -13.56 2.16 0.74
CA TRP A 145 -13.69 2.90 -0.50
C TRP A 145 -13.05 2.23 -1.70
N THR A 146 -13.83 2.08 -2.77
CA THR A 146 -13.40 1.54 -4.06
C THR A 146 -13.53 2.61 -5.17
N PRO A 147 -12.52 3.48 -5.37
CA PRO A 147 -12.59 4.48 -6.42
C PRO A 147 -12.50 3.86 -7.82
N SER A 148 -13.22 4.48 -8.77
CA SER A 148 -12.90 4.35 -10.19
C SER A 148 -11.88 5.42 -10.56
N LEU A 149 -10.67 4.99 -10.92
CA LEU A 149 -9.58 5.86 -11.36
C LEU A 149 -9.29 5.59 -12.83
N ASP A 150 -8.89 6.63 -13.56
CA ASP A 150 -8.29 6.45 -14.89
C ASP A 150 -6.94 5.72 -14.76
N GLU A 151 -6.52 5.04 -15.83
CA GLU A 151 -5.27 4.25 -15.82
C GLU A 151 -4.01 5.10 -15.55
N HIS A 152 -4.07 6.40 -15.89
CA HIS A 152 -3.00 7.37 -15.69
C HIS A 152 -3.10 8.16 -14.38
N GLN A 153 -4.12 7.88 -13.56
CA GLN A 153 -4.30 8.52 -12.27
C GLN A 153 -3.70 7.66 -11.17
N GLU A 154 -2.95 8.30 -10.28
CA GLU A 154 -2.42 7.71 -9.06
C GLU A 154 -3.07 8.39 -7.85
N LEU A 155 -3.50 7.56 -6.89
CA LEU A 155 -4.06 8.04 -5.63
C LEU A 155 -2.93 8.03 -4.61
N VAL A 156 -2.60 9.21 -4.09
CA VAL A 156 -1.47 9.41 -3.18
C VAL A 156 -1.97 9.89 -1.82
N LEU A 157 -1.66 9.15 -0.76
CA LEU A 157 -1.88 9.60 0.61
C LEU A 157 -0.74 10.52 1.04
N THR A 158 -1.07 11.65 1.67
CA THR A 158 -0.08 12.61 2.16
C THR A 158 -0.39 13.02 3.60
N LEU A 159 0.64 13.44 4.33
CA LEU A 159 0.48 14.14 5.61
C LEU A 159 0.53 15.66 5.39
N SER A 160 -0.48 16.36 5.89
CA SER A 160 -0.50 17.81 5.95
C SER A 160 0.45 18.35 7.03
N LYS A 161 0.66 19.68 7.06
CA LYS A 161 1.53 20.34 8.05
C LYS A 161 1.05 20.16 9.49
N ASP A 162 -0.26 20.03 9.68
CA ASP A 162 -0.92 19.75 10.97
C ASP A 162 -1.00 18.24 11.27
N GLY A 163 -0.38 17.39 10.45
CA GLY A 163 -0.29 15.95 10.70
C GLY A 163 -1.53 15.16 10.30
N ARG A 164 -2.44 15.74 9.51
CA ARG A 164 -3.65 15.07 9.01
C ARG A 164 -3.38 14.32 7.72
N LEU A 165 -4.08 13.21 7.53
CA LEU A 165 -4.06 12.46 6.30
C LEU A 165 -4.91 13.15 5.22
N CYS A 166 -4.36 13.25 4.02
CA CYS A 166 -5.00 13.90 2.87
C CYS A 166 -4.74 13.12 1.60
N TRP A 167 -5.80 12.82 0.84
CA TRP A 167 -5.67 12.29 -0.50
C TRP A 167 -5.29 13.37 -1.51
N ARG A 168 -4.52 12.95 -2.52
CA ARG A 168 -4.31 13.66 -3.77
C ARG A 168 -4.46 12.69 -4.92
N VAL A 169 -4.88 13.22 -6.07
CA VAL A 169 -4.76 12.51 -7.33
C VAL A 169 -3.62 13.16 -8.09
N GLU A 170 -2.65 12.36 -8.47
CA GLU A 170 -1.63 12.74 -9.43
C GLU A 170 -2.01 12.13 -10.78
N THR A 171 -1.78 12.87 -11.86
CA THR A 171 -2.07 12.41 -13.22
C THR A 171 -0.78 12.48 -14.01
N GLU A 172 -0.35 11.35 -14.54
CA GLU A 172 0.84 11.32 -15.40
C GLU A 172 0.49 12.02 -16.72
N ALA A 173 1.26 13.05 -17.08
CA ALA A 173 1.02 13.80 -18.31
C ALA A 173 1.36 12.92 -19.53
N LEU A 174 0.40 12.77 -20.44
CA LEU A 174 0.61 12.13 -21.73
C LEU A 174 1.57 13.00 -22.58
N GLU A 175 2.88 12.77 -22.48
CA GLU A 175 3.85 13.38 -23.39
C GLU A 175 3.77 12.68 -24.76
N THR A 176 3.03 13.27 -25.69
CA THR A 176 3.07 12.86 -27.10
C THR A 176 4.35 13.36 -27.76
N SER A 177 5.28 12.46 -28.08
CA SER A 177 6.46 12.78 -28.90
C SER A 177 6.06 13.08 -30.36
N PRO A 178 6.65 14.10 -31.02
CA PRO A 178 6.38 14.45 -32.42
C PRO A 178 6.88 13.40 -33.44
N SER A 179 7.54 12.32 -33.01
CA SER A 179 8.08 11.26 -33.88
C SER A 179 7.19 10.01 -34.00
N GLY A 180 5.98 10.00 -33.41
CA GLY A 180 5.09 8.83 -33.44
C GLY A 180 5.60 7.60 -32.67
N VAL A 181 6.77 7.71 -32.04
CA VAL A 181 7.31 6.71 -31.12
C VAL A 181 7.00 7.18 -29.70
N SER A 182 6.19 6.40 -28.99
CA SER A 182 5.84 6.65 -27.60
C SER A 182 7.09 6.51 -26.72
N ILE A 183 7.62 7.64 -26.24
CA ILE A 183 8.63 7.69 -25.18
C ILE A 183 8.12 6.93 -23.94
N ASP A 184 6.79 6.91 -23.78
CA ASP A 184 6.02 6.21 -22.77
C ASP A 184 6.07 4.69 -22.90
N ALA A 185 6.06 4.16 -24.13
CA ALA A 185 6.33 2.75 -24.39
C ALA A 185 7.78 2.40 -24.08
N MET A 186 8.72 3.32 -24.32
CA MET A 186 10.14 3.13 -23.98
C MET A 186 10.43 3.20 -22.48
N ARG A 187 9.73 4.06 -21.71
CA ARG A 187 9.82 4.12 -20.25
C ARG A 187 9.08 2.98 -19.56
N ARG A 188 7.92 2.56 -20.10
CA ARG A 188 7.26 1.31 -19.69
C ARG A 188 8.10 0.10 -20.04
N GLN A 189 8.73 0.04 -21.21
CA GLN A 189 9.72 -0.99 -21.56
C GLN A 189 10.98 -0.86 -20.71
N ALA A 190 11.38 0.30 -20.23
CA ALA A 190 12.52 0.41 -19.30
C ALA A 190 12.14 -0.04 -17.87
N ARG A 191 10.92 0.26 -17.40
CA ARG A 191 10.37 -0.23 -16.11
C ARG A 191 9.96 -1.72 -16.17
N ALA A 192 9.52 -2.20 -17.34
CA ALA A 192 9.15 -3.60 -17.61
C ALA A 192 10.36 -4.45 -18.04
N CYS A 193 11.35 -3.93 -18.78
CA CYS A 193 12.63 -4.62 -18.99
C CYS A 193 13.52 -4.60 -17.75
N ALA A 194 13.39 -3.61 -16.86
CA ALA A 194 13.92 -3.78 -15.50
C ALA A 194 13.27 -4.99 -14.78
N LEU A 195 12.05 -5.40 -15.18
CA LEU A 195 11.35 -6.60 -14.71
C LEU A 195 11.52 -7.85 -15.61
N GLU A 196 12.06 -7.74 -16.84
CA GLU A 196 12.25 -8.86 -17.78
C GLU A 196 13.73 -9.23 -18.04
N VAL A 197 14.71 -8.48 -17.53
CA VAL A 197 16.16 -8.83 -17.66
C VAL A 197 16.58 -9.98 -16.73
N PHE A 198 15.64 -10.60 -15.99
CA PHE A 198 15.87 -11.83 -15.25
C PHE A 198 14.71 -12.82 -15.43
N SER A 199 14.58 -13.36 -16.64
CA SER A 199 14.16 -14.75 -16.83
C SER A 199 15.35 -15.69 -16.60
#